data_AF-A0A7C1SNA1-F1
#
_entry.id   AF-A0A7C1SNA1-F1
#
_cell.length_a   1.000
_cell.length_b   1.000
_cell.length_c   1.000
_cell.angle_alpha   90.00
_cell.angle_beta   90.00
_cell.angle_gamma   90.00
#
_symmetry.space_group_name_H-M   'P 1'
#
loop_
_entity.id
_entity.type
_entity.pdbx_description
1 polymer ?
#
loop_
_entity_poly.entity_id
_entity_poly.type
_entity_poly.pdbx_seq_one_letter_code
_entity_poly.pdbx_strand_id
1 'polypeptide(L)' 'MVRMTLTLDENLVEEAQQMFGASTKRETIQIALIEVVKQRKREIALTHCGKIKLDLSQEQLQSLREQG' A
#
# COMPACT_ATOMS: atom_id res chain seq x y z
N MET A 1 20.95 3.91 8.80
CA MET A 1 20.66 3.71 7.36
C MET A 1 21.65 2.68 6.83
N VAL A 2 21.21 1.69 6.05
CA VAL A 2 22.08 0.63 5.52
C VAL A 2 22.44 0.96 4.08
N ARG A 3 23.74 0.87 3.74
CA ARG A 3 24.18 0.96 2.34
C ARG A 3 23.97 -0.40 1.68
N MET A 4 23.41 -0.40 0.48
CA MET A 4 23.27 -1.59 -0.34
C MET A 4 23.68 -1.27 -1.78
N THR A 5 24.14 -2.30 -2.49
CA THR A 5 24.39 -2.24 -3.92
C THR A 5 23.30 -3.03 -4.63
N LEU A 6 22.69 -2.44 -5.65
CA LEU A 6 21.63 -3.06 -6.44
C LEU A 6 21.95 -2.88 -7.92
N THR A 7 21.58 -3.87 -8.73
CA THR A 7 21.58 -3.76 -10.19
C THR A 7 20.15 -3.50 -10.65
N LEU A 8 19.93 -2.40 -11.36
CA LEU A 8 18.63 -1.96 -11.86
C LEU A 8 18.80 -1.48 -13.31
N ASP A 9 17.73 -1.55 -14.09
CA ASP A 9 17.68 -0.90 -15.40
C ASP A 9 17.70 0.63 -15.19
N GLU A 10 18.66 1.30 -15.82
CA GLU A 10 18.84 2.74 -15.69
C GLU A 10 17.66 3.52 -16.30
N ASN A 11 17.12 3.05 -17.42
CA ASN A 11 16.01 3.72 -18.09
C ASN A 11 14.75 3.71 -17.21
N LEU A 12 14.49 2.61 -16.51
CA LEU A 12 13.37 2.50 -15.57
C LEU A 12 13.53 3.47 -14.39
N VAL A 13 14.75 3.62 -13.87
CA VAL A 13 15.03 4.54 -12.76
C VAL A 13 14.87 5.99 -13.20
N GLU A 14 15.29 6.33 -14.41
CA GLU A 14 15.12 7.67 -14.99
C GLU A 14 13.65 8.00 -15.24
N GLU A 15 12.88 7.08 -15.83
CA GLU A 15 11.45 7.24 -16.05
C GLU A 15 10.71 7.45 -14.72
N ALA A 16 10.99 6.61 -13.72
CA ALA A 16 10.43 6.77 -12.39
C ALA A 16 10.85 8.10 -11.75
N GLN A 17 12.09 8.53 -11.95
CA GLN A 17 12.59 9.79 -11.41
C GLN A 17 11.85 10.99 -12.01
N GLN A 18 11.59 10.97 -13.32
CA GLN A 18 10.78 11.98 -14.00
C GLN A 18 9.33 11.97 -13.52
N MET A 19 8.70 10.78 -13.42
CA MET A 19 7.33 10.64 -12.94
C MET A 19 7.13 11.15 -11.51
N PHE A 20 8.06 10.85 -10.61
CA PHE A 20 7.97 11.25 -9.21
C PHE A 20 8.56 12.64 -8.93
N GLY A 21 9.22 13.27 -9.91
CA GLY A 21 9.93 14.55 -9.73
C GLY A 21 11.05 14.48 -8.69
N ALA A 22 11.67 13.30 -8.53
CA ALA A 22 12.65 13.07 -7.48
C ALA A 22 14.04 13.62 -7.85
N SER A 23 14.78 14.08 -6.83
CA SER A 23 16.08 14.72 -7.04
C SER A 23 17.20 13.69 -7.20
N THR A 24 17.02 12.47 -6.70
CA THR A 24 18.07 11.44 -6.68
C THR A 24 17.51 10.05 -6.97
N LYS A 25 18.31 9.18 -7.59
CA LYS A 25 17.99 7.74 -7.78
C LYS A 25 17.60 7.06 -6.46
N ARG A 26 18.26 7.41 -5.34
CA ARG A 26 17.94 6.91 -4.00
C ARG A 26 16.51 7.26 -3.58
N GLU A 27 16.12 8.52 -3.78
CA GLU A 27 14.79 9.02 -3.44
C GLU A 27 13.73 8.36 -4.33
N THR A 28 13.98 8.26 -5.64
CA THR A 28 13.12 7.54 -6.59
C THR A 28 12.84 6.11 -6.12
N ILE A 29 13.89 5.36 -5.78
CA ILE A 29 13.77 3.96 -5.32
C ILE A 29 13.00 3.90 -3.99
N GLN A 30 13.24 4.85 -3.08
CA GLN A 30 12.55 4.90 -1.81
C GLN A 30 11.04 5.17 -1.99
N ILE A 31 10.67 6.13 -2.83
CA ILE A 31 9.28 6.46 -3.14
C ILE A 31 8.59 5.26 -3.79
N ALA A 32 9.22 4.65 -4.79
CA ALA A 32 8.68 3.50 -5.51
C ALA A 32 8.40 2.32 -4.57
N LEU A 33 9.33 1.97 -3.68
CA LEU A 33 9.14 0.89 -2.71
C LEU A 33 8.00 1.19 -1.73
N ILE A 34 7.90 2.43 -1.25
CA ILE A 34 6.81 2.83 -0.35
C ILE A 34 5.46 2.67 -1.06
N GLU A 35 5.36 3.10 -2.32
CA GLU A 35 4.11 3.04 -3.07
C GLU A 35 3.68 1.60 -3.35
N VAL A 36 4.62 0.74 -3.75
CA VAL A 36 4.35 -0.71 -3.94
C VAL A 36 3.87 -1.35 -2.64
N VAL A 37 4.52 -1.07 -1.51
CA VAL A 37 4.09 -1.61 -0.20
C VAL A 37 2.70 -1.12 0.18
N LYS A 38 2.39 0.17 -0.04
CA LYS A 38 1.04 0.72 0.22
C LYS A 38 0.00 0.05 -0.66
N GLN A 39 0.28 -0.14 -1.95
CA GLN A 39 -0.62 -0.81 -2.88
C GLN A 39 -0.90 -2.25 -2.43
N ARG A 40 0.14 -3.03 -2.10
CA ARG A 40 -0.03 -4.40 -1.60
C ARG A 40 -0.84 -4.46 -0.29
N LYS A 41 -0.61 -3.52 0.63
CA LYS A 41 -1.42 -3.43 1.86
C LYS A 41 -2.90 -3.17 1.56
N ARG A 42 -3.20 -2.30 0.59
CA ARG A 42 -4.57 -2.03 0.15
C ARG A 42 -5.21 -3.28 -0.48
N GLU A 43 -4.50 -3.99 -1.35
CA GLU A 43 -4.97 -5.25 -1.96
C GLU A 43 -5.29 -6.32 -0.90
N ILE A 44 -4.39 -6.48 0.08
CA ILE A 44 -4.60 -7.41 1.20
C ILE A 44 -5.82 -6.99 2.02
N ALA A 45 -5.94 -5.71 2.37
CA ALA A 45 -7.09 -5.18 3.11
C ALA A 45 -8.41 -5.41 2.36
N LEU A 46 -8.45 -5.17 1.05
CA LEU A 46 -9.62 -5.45 0.21
C LEU A 46 -9.98 -6.94 0.18
N THR A 47 -8.96 -7.81 0.10
CA THR A 47 -9.14 -9.27 0.19
C THR A 47 -9.75 -9.67 1.54
N HIS A 48 -9.36 -8.99 2.63
CA HIS A 48 -9.97 -9.19 3.93
C HIS A 48 -11.37 -8.58 4.04
N CYS A 49 -11.66 -7.42 3.45
CA CYS A 49 -13.01 -6.86 3.40
C CYS A 49 -14.01 -7.79 2.69
N GLY A 50 -13.57 -8.58 1.70
CA GLY A 50 -14.41 -9.62 1.09
C GLY A 50 -14.59 -10.89 1.93
N LYS A 51 -13.71 -11.14 2.91
CA LYS A 51 -13.80 -12.27 3.86
C LYS A 51 -14.47 -11.90 5.18
N ILE A 52 -14.37 -10.64 5.58
CA ILE A 52 -15.14 -10.06 6.68
C ILE A 52 -16.51 -9.78 6.11
N LYS A 53 -17.34 -10.82 6.06
CA LYS A 53 -18.79 -10.69 5.91
C LYS A 53 -19.28 -9.87 7.11
N LEU A 54 -19.36 -8.56 6.97
CA LEU A 54 -20.27 -7.74 7.76
C LEU A 54 -21.69 -7.99 7.24
N ASP A 55 -22.12 -9.26 7.33
CA ASP A 55 -23.48 -9.72 7.03
C ASP A 55 -24.36 -9.49 8.28
N LEU A 56 -24.13 -8.38 8.98
CA LEU A 56 -24.92 -7.99 10.15
C LEU A 56 -26.14 -7.25 9.62
N SER A 57 -27.31 -7.86 9.78
CA SER A 57 -28.56 -7.17 9.49
C SER A 57 -28.75 -5.99 10.44
N GLN A 58 -29.60 -5.03 10.06
CA GLN A 58 -29.91 -3.86 10.88
C GLN A 58 -30.37 -4.25 12.29
N GLU A 59 -31.11 -5.35 12.43
CA GLU A 59 -31.55 -5.89 13.71
C GLU A 59 -30.36 -6.36 14.57
N GLN A 60 -29.37 -7.03 13.98
CA GLN A 60 -28.18 -7.49 14.70
C GLN A 60 -27.29 -6.33 15.16
N LEU A 61 -27.21 -5.26 14.37
CA LEU A 61 -26.51 -4.03 14.77
C LEU A 61 -27.23 -3.29 15.91
N GLN A 62 -28.56 -3.35 15.94
CA GLN A 62 -29.38 -2.76 17.00
C GLN A 62 -29.16 -3.50 18.34
N SER A 63 -29.21 -4.84 18.32
CA SER A 63 -29.01 -5.65 19.53
C SER A 63 -27.62 -5.46 20.14
N LEU A 64 -26.57 -5.29 19.32
CA LEU A 64 -25.21 -5.03 19.80
C LEU A 64 -25.04 -3.64 20.44
N ARG A 65 -25.87 -2.65 20.08
CA ARG A 65 -25.88 -1.32 20.72
C ARG A 65 -26.63 -1.29 22.05
N GLU A 66 -27.62 -2.16 22.22
CA GLU A 66 -28.40 -2.27 23.45
C GLU A 66 -27.69 -3.09 24.53
N GLN A 67 -26.69 -3.89 24.14
CA GLN A 67 -25.88 -4.73 25.04
C GLN A 67 -24.57 -4.06 25.49
N GLY A 68 -24.23 -2.88 24.97
CA GLY A 68 -23.06 -2.08 25.39
C GLY A 68 -23.46 -0.89 26.24
#